data_AF-A0A1K1R834-F1
#
_entry.id   AF-A0A1K1R834-F1
#
_cell.length_a   1.000
_cell.length_b   1.000
_cell.length_c   1.000
_cell.angle_alpha   90.00
_cell.angle_beta   90.00
_cell.angle_gamma   90.00
#
_symmetry.space_group_name_H-M   'P 1'
#
loop_
_entity.id
_entity.type
_entity.pdbx_description
1 polymer ?
#
loop_
_entity_poly.entity_id
_entity_poly.type
_entity_poly.pdbx_seq_one_letter_code
_entity_poly.pdbx_strand_id
1 'polypeptide(L)'
;MTVLDRANERLNSPVVCLALHRVAAVVVDWYLRRMENALVAEYQRLQHDPASRQPLAYMRLRRAIRNVIEKGEVQVGHALPSERDLARALTLSRVTVRKAIGGLVEDGLLTQRHGAGTFVSERIVKPLSRMTSFTEDLRARGLNPRSEFFEKAIGEVTPEESMAMNLSPGTQVVRLHRLRYAGDEPLAIERSAVPLDLLPDPHLVEDSLYDALDKLGNRPRRALQRLRAVVLGPAQTRLLRLGAGSAGLNIERRSFLDDGRIVEFTCSWYRGDIYDFVAELQSD
;
A
#
# COMPACT_ATOMS: atom_id res chain seq x y z
N MET A 1 -50.93 -11.37 -6.57
CA MET A 1 -49.72 -12.11 -7.01
C MET A 1 -49.11 -11.33 -8.16
N THR A 2 -48.22 -10.42 -7.81
CA THR A 2 -47.71 -9.35 -8.70
C THR A 2 -46.66 -9.93 -9.65
N VAL A 3 -46.39 -9.25 -10.77
CA VAL A 3 -45.38 -9.65 -11.77
C VAL A 3 -43.99 -9.90 -11.16
N LEU A 4 -43.69 -9.28 -9.99
CA LEU A 4 -42.48 -9.49 -9.19
C LEU A 4 -42.40 -10.87 -8.49
N ASP A 5 -43.53 -11.47 -8.10
CA ASP A 5 -43.54 -12.79 -7.44
C ASP A 5 -43.16 -13.91 -8.42
N ARG A 6 -43.56 -13.77 -9.69
CA ARG A 6 -43.22 -14.74 -10.77
C ARG A 6 -41.76 -14.65 -11.25
N ALA A 7 -41.07 -13.55 -10.96
CA ALA A 7 -39.64 -13.40 -11.28
C ALA A 7 -38.75 -14.07 -10.22
N ASN A 8 -39.19 -14.08 -8.95
CA ASN A 8 -38.42 -14.62 -7.84
C ASN A 8 -38.41 -16.15 -7.78
N GLU A 9 -39.49 -16.82 -8.23
CA GLU A 9 -39.53 -18.29 -8.38
C GLU A 9 -38.62 -18.80 -9.52
N ARG A 10 -38.29 -17.98 -10.52
CA ARG A 10 -37.39 -18.37 -11.62
C ARG A 10 -35.91 -18.34 -11.24
N LEU A 11 -35.51 -17.51 -10.26
CA LEU A 11 -34.11 -17.41 -9.81
C LEU A 11 -33.70 -18.51 -8.82
N ASN A 12 -34.67 -19.17 -8.17
CA ASN A 12 -34.42 -20.24 -7.19
C ASN A 12 -34.59 -21.66 -7.77
N SER A 13 -34.64 -21.78 -9.10
CA SER A 13 -34.67 -23.08 -9.77
C SER A 13 -33.29 -23.75 -9.71
N PRO A 14 -33.20 -25.06 -9.39
CA PRO A 14 -31.93 -25.79 -9.42
C PRO A 14 -31.24 -25.74 -10.80
N VAL A 15 -31.99 -25.49 -11.88
CA VAL A 15 -31.45 -25.30 -13.24
C VAL A 15 -30.71 -23.97 -13.40
N VAL A 16 -31.22 -22.88 -12.80
CA VAL A 16 -30.58 -21.55 -12.82
C VAL A 16 -29.37 -21.52 -11.91
N CYS A 17 -29.42 -22.22 -10.77
CA CYS A 17 -28.27 -22.39 -9.88
C CYS A 17 -27.13 -23.20 -10.55
N LEU A 18 -27.46 -24.28 -11.28
CA LEU A 18 -26.47 -25.06 -12.04
C LEU A 18 -25.87 -24.27 -13.23
N ALA A 19 -26.69 -23.45 -13.89
CA ALA A 19 -26.24 -22.57 -14.97
C ALA A 19 -25.31 -21.45 -14.45
N LEU A 20 -25.65 -20.84 -13.30
CA LEU A 20 -24.78 -19.86 -12.61
C LEU A 20 -23.47 -20.51 -12.13
N HIS A 21 -23.49 -21.74 -11.63
CA HIS A 21 -22.27 -22.47 -11.26
C HIS A 21 -21.39 -22.82 -12.46
N ARG A 22 -21.99 -23.20 -13.61
CA ARG A 22 -21.25 -23.45 -14.86
C ARG A 22 -20.68 -22.16 -15.45
N VAL A 23 -21.42 -21.06 -15.43
CA VAL A 23 -20.93 -19.74 -15.86
C VAL A 23 -19.84 -19.24 -14.93
N ALA A 24 -19.99 -19.39 -13.60
CA ALA A 24 -18.96 -19.05 -12.62
C ALA A 24 -17.69 -19.88 -12.83
N ALA A 25 -17.79 -21.19 -13.08
CA ALA A 25 -16.64 -22.04 -13.35
C ALA A 25 -15.91 -21.65 -14.66
N VAL A 26 -16.64 -21.33 -15.73
CA VAL A 26 -16.07 -20.86 -17.00
C VAL A 26 -15.42 -19.48 -16.87
N VAL A 27 -16.02 -18.57 -16.10
CA VAL A 27 -15.46 -17.23 -15.83
C VAL A 27 -14.22 -17.32 -14.94
N VAL A 28 -14.22 -18.16 -13.91
CA VAL A 28 -13.07 -18.40 -13.03
C VAL A 28 -11.93 -19.03 -13.82
N ASP A 29 -12.21 -20.03 -14.65
CA ASP A 29 -11.21 -20.69 -15.49
C ASP A 29 -10.64 -19.74 -16.58
N TRP A 30 -11.48 -18.93 -17.21
CA TRP A 30 -11.03 -17.88 -18.13
C TRP A 30 -10.14 -16.84 -17.43
N TYR A 31 -10.52 -16.43 -16.21
CA TYR A 31 -9.77 -15.46 -15.42
C TYR A 31 -8.40 -16.03 -14.99
N LEU A 32 -8.37 -17.28 -14.50
CA LEU A 32 -7.14 -17.97 -14.11
C LEU A 32 -6.18 -18.11 -15.30
N ARG A 33 -6.68 -18.50 -16.48
CA ARG A 33 -5.86 -18.58 -17.71
C ARG A 33 -5.36 -17.21 -18.16
N ARG A 34 -6.20 -16.17 -18.10
CA ARG A 34 -5.79 -14.80 -18.46
C ARG A 34 -4.68 -14.30 -17.54
N MET A 35 -4.83 -14.53 -16.24
CA MET A 35 -3.81 -14.19 -15.24
C MET A 35 -2.52 -14.99 -15.43
N GLU A 36 -2.62 -16.29 -15.69
CA GLU A 36 -1.45 -17.14 -15.96
C GLU A 36 -0.69 -16.63 -17.20
N ASN A 37 -1.40 -16.29 -18.27
CA ASN A 37 -0.81 -15.72 -19.49
C ASN A 37 -0.14 -14.36 -19.24
N ALA A 38 -0.82 -13.47 -18.52
CA ALA A 38 -0.29 -12.17 -18.10
C ALA A 38 1.04 -12.32 -17.33
N LEU A 39 1.04 -13.23 -16.35
CA LEU A 39 2.21 -13.47 -15.52
C LEU A 39 3.38 -14.10 -16.31
N VAL A 40 3.08 -15.06 -17.19
CA VAL A 40 4.08 -15.67 -18.07
C VAL A 40 4.69 -14.62 -19.00
N ALA A 41 3.86 -13.79 -19.64
CA ALA A 41 4.32 -12.73 -20.53
C ALA A 41 5.23 -11.72 -19.80
N GLU A 42 4.82 -11.27 -18.62
CA GLU A 42 5.61 -10.32 -17.83
C GLU A 42 6.93 -10.94 -17.31
N TYR A 43 6.89 -12.21 -16.88
CA TYR A 43 8.10 -12.93 -16.47
C TYR A 43 9.11 -13.08 -17.62
N GLN A 44 8.64 -13.45 -18.81
CA GLN A 44 9.47 -13.57 -20.01
C GLN A 44 10.01 -12.21 -20.45
N ARG A 45 9.21 -11.14 -20.39
CA ARG A 45 9.67 -9.78 -20.66
C ARG A 45 10.84 -9.39 -19.74
N LEU A 46 10.72 -9.66 -18.44
CA LEU A 46 11.78 -9.45 -17.45
C LEU A 46 12.96 -10.45 -17.57
N GLN A 47 12.81 -11.51 -18.36
CA GLN A 47 13.91 -12.45 -18.64
C GLN A 47 14.82 -11.93 -19.75
N HIS A 48 14.24 -11.26 -20.74
CA HIS A 48 14.93 -10.75 -21.92
C HIS A 48 15.33 -9.28 -21.81
N ASP A 49 14.98 -8.60 -20.71
CA ASP A 49 15.34 -7.20 -20.47
C ASP A 49 16.85 -7.07 -20.16
N PRO A 50 17.65 -6.49 -21.07
CA PRO A 50 19.11 -6.37 -20.91
C PRO A 50 19.50 -5.36 -19.82
N ALA A 51 18.60 -4.47 -19.41
CA ALA A 51 18.79 -3.59 -18.26
C ALA A 51 18.53 -4.33 -16.93
N SER A 52 17.88 -5.50 -16.98
CA SER A 52 17.63 -6.34 -15.81
C SER A 52 18.80 -7.28 -15.52
N ARG A 53 19.88 -6.74 -14.92
CA ARG A 53 20.88 -7.57 -14.23
C ARG A 53 20.32 -8.16 -12.93
N GLN A 54 19.11 -8.75 -12.95
CA GLN A 54 18.51 -9.33 -11.75
C GLN A 54 19.02 -10.76 -11.53
N PRO A 55 19.74 -11.02 -10.42
CA PRO A 55 20.18 -12.36 -10.09
C PRO A 55 19.00 -13.10 -9.44
N LEU A 56 18.82 -14.38 -9.82
CA LEU A 56 17.88 -15.35 -9.22
C LEU A 56 16.41 -15.28 -9.68
N ALA A 57 15.92 -16.42 -10.19
CA ALA A 57 14.59 -16.58 -10.80
C ALA A 57 13.41 -16.22 -9.87
N TYR A 58 13.56 -16.34 -8.55
CA TYR A 58 12.50 -15.97 -7.60
C TYR A 58 12.31 -14.45 -7.50
N MET A 59 13.37 -13.65 -7.65
CA MET A 59 13.26 -12.18 -7.65
C MET A 59 12.54 -11.70 -8.90
N ARG A 60 12.86 -12.32 -10.05
CA ARG A 60 12.15 -12.06 -11.31
C ARG A 60 10.67 -12.39 -11.21
N LEU A 61 10.33 -13.55 -10.61
CA LEU A 61 8.94 -13.94 -10.39
C LEU A 61 8.22 -12.97 -9.44
N ARG A 62 8.87 -12.59 -8.33
CA ARG A 62 8.33 -11.59 -7.39
C ARG A 62 8.00 -10.28 -8.11
N ARG A 63 8.88 -9.83 -9.00
CA ARG A 63 8.67 -8.62 -9.82
C ARG A 63 7.57 -8.81 -10.88
N ALA A 64 7.51 -9.98 -11.52
CA ALA A 64 6.45 -10.26 -12.49
C ALA A 64 5.06 -10.21 -11.85
N ILE A 65 4.87 -10.90 -10.71
CA ILE A 65 3.61 -10.89 -9.94
C ILE A 65 3.22 -9.47 -9.54
N ARG A 66 4.19 -8.71 -9.03
CA ARG A 66 4.03 -7.31 -8.67
C ARG A 66 3.54 -6.47 -9.85
N ASN A 67 4.21 -6.54 -11.00
CA ASN A 67 3.87 -5.75 -12.18
C ASN A 67 2.48 -6.09 -12.74
N VAL A 68 2.07 -7.36 -12.76
CA VAL A 68 0.72 -7.73 -13.24
C VAL A 68 -0.39 -7.30 -12.29
N ILE A 69 -0.11 -7.25 -10.97
CA ILE A 69 -1.03 -6.66 -9.99
C ILE A 69 -1.12 -5.15 -10.18
N GLU A 70 0.02 -4.45 -10.32
CA GLU A 70 0.06 -2.99 -10.56
C GLU A 70 -0.68 -2.58 -11.85
N LYS A 71 -0.60 -3.40 -12.90
CA LYS A 71 -1.31 -3.17 -14.17
C LYS A 71 -2.82 -3.52 -14.10
N GLY A 72 -3.30 -4.05 -12.98
CA GLY A 72 -4.69 -4.49 -12.81
C GLY A 72 -5.04 -5.76 -13.60
N GLU A 73 -4.04 -6.49 -14.11
CA GLU A 73 -4.23 -7.78 -14.78
C GLU A 73 -4.61 -8.88 -13.78
N VAL A 74 -4.21 -8.71 -12.52
CA VAL A 74 -4.69 -9.49 -11.36
C VAL A 74 -5.34 -8.54 -10.36
N GLN A 75 -6.59 -8.80 -10.02
CA GLN A 75 -7.37 -7.97 -9.12
C GLN A 75 -7.09 -8.32 -7.67
N VAL A 76 -7.18 -7.30 -6.83
CA VAL A 76 -7.22 -7.42 -5.38
C VAL A 76 -8.31 -8.41 -4.95
N GLY A 77 -8.00 -9.27 -3.98
CA GLY A 77 -8.91 -10.32 -3.49
C GLY A 77 -8.94 -11.59 -4.35
N HIS A 78 -8.37 -11.59 -5.56
CA HIS A 78 -8.35 -12.78 -6.42
C HIS A 78 -7.22 -13.75 -6.04
N ALA A 79 -7.49 -15.04 -6.24
CA ALA A 79 -6.51 -16.09 -6.04
C ALA A 79 -5.46 -16.07 -7.16
N LEU A 80 -4.19 -16.21 -6.80
CA LEU A 80 -3.13 -16.58 -7.74
C LEU A 80 -3.27 -18.06 -8.15
N PRO A 81 -2.71 -18.46 -9.31
CA PRO A 81 -2.60 -19.87 -9.64
C PRO A 81 -1.77 -20.59 -8.57
N SER A 82 -2.01 -21.90 -8.40
CA SER A 82 -1.32 -22.66 -7.36
C SER A 82 0.20 -22.65 -7.57
N GLU A 83 0.99 -22.84 -6.49
CA GLU A 83 2.46 -22.97 -6.59
C GLU A 83 2.87 -24.01 -7.65
N ARG A 84 2.07 -25.08 -7.79
CA ARG A 84 2.29 -26.15 -8.76
C ARG A 84 2.05 -25.68 -10.19
N ASP A 85 0.98 -24.93 -10.42
CA ASP A 85 0.61 -24.48 -11.76
C ASP A 85 1.57 -23.37 -12.22
N LEU A 86 1.93 -22.44 -11.33
CA LEU A 86 2.98 -21.44 -11.58
C LEU A 86 4.34 -22.09 -11.90
N ALA A 87 4.73 -23.12 -11.14
CA ALA A 87 5.98 -23.85 -11.40
C ALA A 87 5.98 -24.50 -12.79
N ARG A 88 4.83 -25.07 -13.21
CA ARG A 88 4.66 -25.68 -14.53
C ARG A 88 4.68 -24.63 -15.64
N ALA A 89 3.88 -23.58 -15.51
CA ALA A 89 3.73 -22.54 -16.53
C ALA A 89 5.04 -21.79 -16.81
N LEU A 90 5.82 -21.53 -15.75
CA LEU A 90 7.06 -20.75 -15.83
C LEU A 90 8.32 -21.63 -15.93
N THR A 91 8.18 -22.95 -15.93
CA THR A 91 9.31 -23.91 -15.89
C THR A 91 10.28 -23.60 -14.73
N LEU A 92 9.73 -23.38 -13.53
CA LEU A 92 10.48 -23.08 -12.32
C LEU A 92 10.37 -24.21 -11.30
N SER A 93 11.36 -24.34 -10.41
CA SER A 93 11.23 -25.25 -9.28
C SER A 93 10.14 -24.75 -8.32
N ARG A 94 9.41 -25.66 -7.68
CA ARG A 94 8.42 -25.29 -6.65
C ARG A 94 9.03 -24.49 -5.49
N VAL A 95 10.29 -24.76 -5.15
CA VAL A 95 11.03 -24.02 -4.11
C VAL A 95 11.23 -22.56 -4.52
N THR A 96 11.53 -22.30 -5.80
CA THR A 96 11.67 -20.95 -6.35
C THR A 96 10.36 -20.19 -6.30
N VAL A 97 9.26 -20.83 -6.70
CA VAL A 97 7.91 -20.23 -6.66
C VAL A 97 7.51 -19.92 -5.23
N ARG A 98 7.67 -20.88 -4.31
CA ARG A 98 7.38 -20.69 -2.89
C ARG A 98 8.18 -19.55 -2.28
N LYS A 99 9.48 -19.44 -2.61
CA LYS A 99 10.32 -18.33 -2.12
C LYS A 99 9.83 -16.97 -2.63
N ALA A 100 9.40 -16.90 -3.89
CA ALA A 100 8.85 -15.67 -4.45
C ALA A 100 7.52 -15.27 -3.78
N ILE A 101 6.59 -16.23 -3.63
CA ILE A 101 5.31 -16.02 -2.96
C ILE A 101 5.51 -15.66 -1.49
N GLY A 102 6.36 -16.37 -0.76
CA GLY A 102 6.66 -16.10 0.65
C GLY A 102 7.13 -14.66 0.86
N GLY A 103 8.06 -14.17 0.03
CA GLY A 103 8.49 -12.77 0.10
C GLY A 103 7.38 -11.76 -0.20
N LEU A 104 6.42 -12.09 -1.08
CA LEU A 104 5.25 -11.24 -1.35
C LEU A 104 4.19 -11.30 -0.24
N VAL A 105 4.12 -12.40 0.50
CA VAL A 105 3.29 -12.54 1.70
C VAL A 105 3.90 -11.73 2.85
N GLU A 106 5.22 -11.79 3.03
CA GLU A 106 5.95 -10.96 3.99
C GLU A 106 5.81 -9.47 3.69
N ASP A 107 5.81 -9.08 2.40
CA ASP A 107 5.51 -7.71 1.98
C ASP A 107 4.05 -7.30 2.26
N GLY A 108 3.15 -8.28 2.45
CA GLY A 108 1.72 -8.07 2.56
C GLY A 108 1.02 -7.80 1.23
N LEU A 109 1.68 -8.02 0.07
CA LEU A 109 1.02 -7.95 -1.24
C LEU A 109 0.13 -9.17 -1.51
N LEU A 110 0.47 -10.30 -0.90
CA LEU A 110 -0.32 -11.52 -0.96
C LEU A 110 -0.73 -11.97 0.45
N THR A 111 -1.86 -12.66 0.56
CA THR A 111 -2.30 -13.34 1.77
C THR A 111 -2.48 -14.83 1.48
N GLN A 112 -1.89 -15.70 2.31
CA GLN A 112 -2.16 -17.13 2.27
C GLN A 112 -3.34 -17.49 3.16
N ARG A 113 -4.32 -18.20 2.61
CA ARG A 113 -5.45 -18.77 3.34
C ARG A 113 -5.31 -20.28 3.34
N HIS A 114 -5.19 -20.88 4.53
CA HIS A 114 -4.93 -22.32 4.67
C HIS A 114 -5.99 -23.15 3.93
N GLY A 115 -5.56 -24.01 3.01
CA GLY A 115 -6.45 -24.84 2.18
C GLY A 115 -7.18 -24.12 1.04
N ALA A 116 -7.19 -22.79 1.02
CA ALA A 116 -7.91 -22.00 0.00
C ALA A 116 -6.98 -21.37 -1.05
N GLY A 117 -5.68 -21.27 -0.78
CA GLY A 117 -4.68 -20.79 -1.74
C GLY A 117 -4.04 -19.45 -1.35
N THR A 118 -3.44 -18.78 -2.32
CA THR A 118 -2.77 -17.49 -2.16
C THR A 118 -3.57 -16.43 -2.89
N PHE A 119 -3.86 -15.31 -2.24
CA PHE A 119 -4.73 -14.26 -2.76
C PHE A 119 -3.98 -12.94 -2.81
N VAL A 120 -4.30 -12.06 -3.76
CA VAL A 120 -3.84 -10.67 -3.74
C VAL A 120 -4.47 -9.97 -2.56
N SER A 121 -3.65 -9.39 -1.68
CA SER A 121 -4.11 -8.76 -0.46
C SER A 121 -5.06 -7.59 -0.74
N GLU A 122 -6.16 -7.56 0.00
CA GLU A 122 -7.14 -6.46 -0.01
C GLU A 122 -6.68 -5.27 0.85
N ARG A 123 -5.73 -5.50 1.76
CA ARG A 123 -5.29 -4.54 2.75
C ARG A 123 -3.77 -4.38 2.76
N ILE A 124 -3.32 -3.16 3.00
CA ILE A 124 -1.94 -2.73 3.15
C ILE A 124 -1.56 -2.90 4.62
N VAL A 125 -0.84 -3.97 4.95
CA VAL A 125 -0.35 -4.28 6.30
C VAL A 125 0.92 -3.52 6.66
N LYS A 126 0.86 -2.47 7.48
CA LYS A 126 2.00 -1.66 7.92
C LYS A 126 2.56 -2.13 9.27
N PRO A 127 3.83 -2.59 9.35
CA PRO A 127 4.47 -2.88 10.63
C PRO A 127 4.63 -1.61 11.48
N LEU A 128 4.25 -1.69 12.75
CA LEU A 128 4.41 -0.60 13.73
C LEU A 128 5.83 -0.52 14.30
N SER A 129 6.56 -1.63 14.30
CA SER A 129 7.90 -1.75 14.88
C SER A 129 9.02 -1.26 13.95
N ARG A 130 8.72 -1.01 12.66
CA ARG A 130 9.73 -0.62 11.67
C ARG A 130 9.67 0.88 11.40
N MET A 131 10.84 1.51 11.43
CA MET A 131 11.00 2.90 11.03
C MET A 131 11.17 2.98 9.51
N THR A 132 10.04 2.91 8.80
CA THR A 132 9.95 3.09 7.35
C THR A 132 9.12 4.34 7.02
N SER A 133 9.43 4.94 5.87
CA SER A 133 8.60 5.98 5.27
C SER A 133 7.41 5.36 4.52
N PHE A 134 6.35 6.14 4.25
CA PHE A 134 5.24 5.69 3.39
C PHE A 134 5.73 5.19 2.03
N THR A 135 6.70 5.90 1.44
CA THR A 135 7.24 5.57 0.13
C THR A 135 7.99 4.22 0.18
N GLU A 136 8.79 3.99 1.22
CA GLU A 136 9.50 2.73 1.43
C GLU A 136 8.52 1.57 1.65
N ASP A 137 7.48 1.79 2.48
CA ASP A 137 6.44 0.79 2.75
C ASP A 137 5.75 0.29 1.48
N LEU A 138 5.43 1.21 0.56
CA LEU A 138 4.78 0.88 -0.70
C LEU A 138 5.75 0.30 -1.73
N ARG A 139 6.97 0.84 -1.85
CA ARG A 139 7.98 0.28 -2.77
C ARG A 139 8.37 -1.15 -2.38
N ALA A 140 8.47 -1.45 -1.07
CA ALA A 140 8.72 -2.81 -0.59
C ALA A 140 7.62 -3.77 -1.04
N ARG A 141 6.37 -3.31 -1.05
CA ARG A 141 5.19 -4.00 -1.62
C ARG A 141 5.08 -3.92 -3.11
N GLY A 142 6.00 -3.22 -3.77
CA GLY A 142 5.95 -3.02 -5.20
C GLY A 142 4.69 -2.35 -5.67
N LEU A 143 4.31 -1.35 -4.92
CA LEU A 143 3.36 -0.35 -5.35
C LEU A 143 4.18 0.89 -5.69
N ASN A 144 3.74 1.66 -6.66
CA ASN A 144 4.36 2.92 -7.03
C ASN A 144 3.76 4.07 -6.20
N PRO A 145 4.45 4.56 -5.15
CA PRO A 145 3.96 5.69 -4.36
C PRO A 145 4.07 6.99 -5.18
N ARG A 146 3.04 7.82 -5.10
CA ARG A 146 3.12 9.21 -5.57
C ARG A 146 2.44 10.17 -4.61
N SER A 147 2.81 11.45 -4.70
CA SER A 147 2.18 12.53 -3.95
C SER A 147 1.56 13.57 -4.86
N GLU A 148 0.41 14.08 -4.44
CA GLU A 148 -0.16 15.33 -4.96
C GLU A 148 -0.13 16.36 -3.83
N PHE A 149 0.53 17.50 -4.04
CA PHE A 149 0.68 18.53 -3.02
C PHE A 149 -0.43 19.57 -3.13
N PHE A 150 -1.14 19.79 -2.03
CA PHE A 150 -2.01 20.94 -1.84
C PHE A 150 -1.25 22.13 -1.25
N GLU A 151 -0.16 21.87 -0.52
CA GLU A 151 0.67 22.90 0.10
C GLU A 151 2.14 22.50 0.12
N LYS A 152 2.97 23.49 -0.20
CA LYS A 152 4.42 23.54 0.01
C LYS A 152 4.75 24.96 0.42
N ALA A 153 4.89 25.21 1.72
CA ALA A 153 5.04 26.56 2.26
C ALA A 153 6.12 26.63 3.33
N ILE A 154 6.65 27.83 3.55
CA ILE A 154 7.50 28.17 4.68
C ILE A 154 6.73 29.18 5.54
N GLY A 155 6.81 29.04 6.85
CA GLY A 155 6.31 30.05 7.77
C GLY A 155 6.68 29.77 9.22
N GLU A 156 6.28 30.67 10.11
CA GLU A 156 6.49 30.49 11.56
C GLU A 156 5.68 29.33 12.11
N VAL A 157 6.24 28.57 13.05
CA VAL A 157 5.56 27.48 13.77
C VAL A 157 4.21 27.92 14.33
N THR A 158 3.20 27.07 14.18
CA THR A 158 1.94 27.22 14.93
C THR A 158 2.15 26.82 16.40
N PRO A 159 1.24 27.20 17.32
CA PRO A 159 1.29 26.72 18.70
C PRO A 159 1.29 25.18 18.81
N GLU A 160 0.53 24.49 17.96
CA GLU A 160 0.49 23.02 17.92
C GLU A 160 1.85 22.44 17.49
N GLU A 161 2.43 22.98 16.41
CA GLU A 161 3.75 22.56 15.90
C GLU A 161 4.85 22.85 16.92
N SER A 162 4.83 24.03 17.54
CA SER A 162 5.75 24.45 18.60
C SER A 162 5.70 23.48 19.79
N MET A 163 4.50 23.14 20.27
CA MET A 163 4.34 22.16 21.35
C MET A 163 4.75 20.75 20.94
N ALA A 164 4.40 20.31 19.73
CA ALA A 164 4.69 18.96 19.25
C ALA A 164 6.20 18.74 19.04
N MET A 165 6.89 19.75 18.52
CA MET A 165 8.30 19.70 18.15
C MET A 165 9.25 20.36 19.17
N ASN A 166 8.70 20.92 20.25
CA ASN A 166 9.44 21.69 21.25
C ASN A 166 10.27 22.84 20.64
N LEU A 167 9.65 23.58 19.71
CA LEU A 167 10.27 24.72 19.02
C LEU A 167 9.81 26.04 19.64
N SER A 168 10.69 27.04 19.68
CA SER A 168 10.33 28.37 20.15
C SER A 168 9.37 29.06 19.18
N PRO A 169 8.44 29.91 19.66
CA PRO A 169 7.64 30.77 18.79
C PRO A 169 8.51 31.58 17.82
N GLY A 170 8.04 31.78 16.60
CA GLY A 170 8.78 32.47 15.53
C GLY A 170 9.79 31.59 14.78
N THR A 171 10.07 30.36 15.25
CA THR A 171 10.89 29.40 14.50
C THR A 171 10.25 29.12 13.14
N GLN A 172 11.05 29.11 12.07
CA GLN A 172 10.56 28.80 10.73
C GLN A 172 10.46 27.30 10.49
N VAL A 173 9.38 26.88 9.84
CA VAL A 173 9.14 25.50 9.41
C VAL A 173 8.68 25.45 7.96
N VAL A 174 9.05 24.36 7.29
CA VAL A 174 8.42 23.91 6.06
C VAL A 174 7.16 23.14 6.38
N ARG A 175 6.05 23.50 5.72
CA ARG A 175 4.78 22.77 5.73
C ARG A 175 4.52 22.09 4.40
N LEU A 176 4.14 20.83 4.49
CA LEU A 176 3.73 20.01 3.37
C LEU A 176 2.32 19.48 3.64
N HIS A 177 1.39 19.71 2.73
CA HIS A 177 0.06 19.10 2.77
C HIS A 177 -0.14 18.34 1.47
N ARG A 178 -0.32 17.03 1.56
CA ARG A 178 -0.33 16.16 0.38
C ARG A 178 -1.30 15.00 0.49
N LEU A 179 -1.86 14.62 -0.65
CA LEU A 179 -2.56 13.36 -0.85
C LEU A 179 -1.56 12.32 -1.35
N ARG A 180 -1.55 11.17 -0.69
CA ARG A 180 -0.63 10.06 -0.93
C ARG A 180 -1.36 8.96 -1.68
N TYR A 181 -0.73 8.39 -2.70
CA TYR A 181 -1.32 7.38 -3.57
C TYR A 181 -0.47 6.11 -3.65
N ALA A 182 -1.12 5.00 -4.01
CA ALA A 182 -0.48 3.87 -4.70
C ALA A 182 -1.14 3.74 -6.08
N GLY A 183 -0.37 3.98 -7.14
CA GLY A 183 -0.95 4.09 -8.48
C GLY A 183 -1.98 5.23 -8.54
N ASP A 184 -3.23 4.88 -8.85
CA ASP A 184 -4.35 5.84 -8.99
C ASP A 184 -5.26 5.94 -7.76
N GLU A 185 -4.99 5.14 -6.73
CA GLU A 185 -5.83 5.04 -5.55
C GLU A 185 -5.32 5.94 -4.41
N PRO A 186 -6.12 6.90 -3.91
CA PRO A 186 -5.72 7.73 -2.78
C PRO A 186 -5.75 6.91 -1.48
N LEU A 187 -4.66 6.99 -0.72
CA LEU A 187 -4.40 6.15 0.44
C LEU A 187 -4.39 6.91 1.76
N ALA A 188 -3.80 8.11 1.76
CA ALA A 188 -3.69 8.93 2.96
C ALA A 188 -3.61 10.41 2.64
N ILE A 189 -4.17 11.24 3.52
CA ILE A 189 -3.90 12.67 3.55
C ILE A 189 -2.84 12.91 4.61
N GLU A 190 -1.80 13.66 4.29
CA GLU A 190 -0.68 13.92 5.18
C GLU A 190 -0.42 15.41 5.32
N ARG A 191 -0.24 15.87 6.55
CA ARG A 191 0.26 17.20 6.90
C ARG A 191 1.53 17.05 7.71
N SER A 192 2.62 17.65 7.23
CA SER A 192 3.94 17.52 7.83
C SER A 192 4.54 18.90 8.04
N ALA A 193 5.11 19.11 9.23
CA ALA A 193 5.91 20.27 9.58
C ALA A 193 7.35 19.82 9.86
N VAL A 194 8.31 20.52 9.27
CA VAL A 194 9.75 20.21 9.34
C VAL A 194 10.51 21.50 9.63
N PRO A 195 11.42 21.55 10.62
CA PRO A 195 12.27 22.73 10.84
C PRO A 195 13.00 23.18 9.56
N LEU A 196 12.97 24.49 9.28
CA LEU A 196 13.53 25.05 8.03
C LEU A 196 15.03 24.78 7.88
N ASP A 197 15.78 24.70 8.98
CA ASP A 197 17.20 24.35 8.99
C ASP A 197 17.47 22.89 8.57
N LEU A 198 16.49 21.99 8.73
CA LEU A 198 16.58 20.59 8.34
C LEU A 198 16.05 20.31 6.92
N LEU A 199 15.14 21.16 6.43
CA LEU A 199 14.62 21.15 5.07
C LEU A 199 14.51 22.60 4.56
N PRO A 200 15.54 23.14 3.88
CA PRO A 200 15.62 24.56 3.55
C PRO A 200 14.69 24.98 2.41
N ASP A 201 14.24 24.03 1.59
CA ASP A 201 13.32 24.30 0.48
C ASP A 201 12.25 23.18 0.39
N PRO A 202 10.95 23.50 0.50
CA PRO A 202 9.88 22.51 0.36
C PRO A 202 9.82 21.84 -1.01
N HIS A 203 10.42 22.44 -2.05
CA HIS A 203 10.41 21.87 -3.40
C HIS A 203 11.37 20.69 -3.56
N LEU A 204 12.35 20.53 -2.66
CA LEU A 204 13.22 19.34 -2.61
C LEU A 204 12.43 18.04 -2.36
N VAL A 205 11.24 18.15 -1.79
CA VAL A 205 10.37 17.00 -1.54
C VAL A 205 9.51 16.72 -2.77
N GLU A 206 9.92 15.75 -3.56
CA GLU A 206 9.07 15.13 -4.58
C GLU A 206 8.10 14.14 -3.88
N ASP A 207 8.23 12.83 -4.11
CA ASP A 207 7.33 11.86 -3.51
C ASP A 207 7.68 11.43 -2.09
N SER A 208 8.93 11.57 -1.64
CA SER A 208 9.36 11.07 -0.33
C SER A 208 10.02 12.16 0.48
N LEU A 209 9.40 12.49 1.62
CA LEU A 209 10.02 13.40 2.60
C LEU A 209 11.31 12.78 3.16
N TYR A 210 11.33 11.47 3.40
CA TYR A 210 12.50 10.82 3.98
C TYR A 210 13.64 10.72 2.96
N ASP A 211 13.37 10.54 1.66
CA ASP A 211 14.42 10.54 0.64
C ASP A 211 15.04 11.95 0.53
N ALA A 212 14.23 13.01 0.65
CA ALA A 212 14.71 14.39 0.64
C ALA A 212 15.55 14.71 1.89
N LEU A 213 15.07 14.33 3.08
CA LEU A 213 15.79 14.51 4.33
C LEU A 213 17.11 13.71 4.36
N ASP A 214 17.11 12.50 3.84
CA ASP A 214 18.32 11.65 3.78
C ASP A 214 19.42 12.27 2.89
N LYS A 215 19.04 12.84 1.74
CA LYS A 215 19.97 13.60 0.87
C LYS A 215 20.58 14.81 1.58
N LEU A 216 19.90 15.37 2.59
CA LEU A 216 20.37 16.49 3.41
C LEU A 216 21.11 16.03 4.67
N GLY A 217 21.28 14.72 4.89
CA GLY A 217 21.90 14.17 6.10
C GLY A 217 20.98 14.16 7.33
N ASN A 218 19.69 14.45 7.14
CA ASN A 218 18.70 14.62 8.21
C ASN A 218 17.70 13.45 8.26
N ARG A 219 18.12 12.24 7.87
CA ARG A 219 17.23 11.07 7.89
C ARG A 219 16.77 10.79 9.33
N PRO A 220 15.45 10.62 9.58
CA PRO A 220 14.98 10.25 10.90
C PRO A 220 15.49 8.86 11.33
N ARG A 221 15.78 8.71 12.63
CA ARG A 221 16.41 7.52 13.24
C ARG A 221 15.60 6.88 14.36
N ARG A 222 14.68 7.64 14.93
CA ARG A 222 13.69 7.17 15.90
C ARG A 222 12.36 7.87 15.63
N ALA A 223 11.24 7.23 15.94
CA ALA A 223 9.94 7.88 15.86
C ALA A 223 9.04 7.47 17.03
N LEU A 224 8.20 8.39 17.47
CA LEU A 224 7.05 8.11 18.33
C LEU A 224 5.79 8.28 17.50
N GLN A 225 4.94 7.26 17.51
CA GLN A 225 3.67 7.29 16.79
C GLN A 225 2.49 7.13 17.74
N ARG A 226 1.44 7.90 17.50
CA ARG A 226 0.14 7.78 18.17
C ARG A 226 -0.92 7.50 17.12
N LEU A 227 -1.64 6.41 17.29
CA LEU A 227 -2.69 5.97 16.38
C LEU A 227 -4.05 6.13 17.05
N ARG A 228 -5.04 6.64 16.31
CA ARG A 228 -6.41 6.82 16.78
C ARG A 228 -7.38 6.38 15.70
N ALA A 229 -8.39 5.61 16.06
CA ALA A 229 -9.54 5.39 15.19
C ALA A 229 -10.37 6.67 15.12
N VAL A 230 -10.75 7.07 13.91
CA VAL A 230 -11.55 8.29 13.68
C VAL A 230 -12.62 8.04 12.62
N VAL A 231 -13.69 8.83 12.69
CA VAL A 231 -14.61 8.99 11.55
C VAL A 231 -14.05 10.11 10.67
N LEU A 232 -13.86 9.83 9.38
CA LEU A 232 -13.30 10.81 8.45
C LEU A 232 -14.35 11.88 8.13
N GLY A 233 -13.93 13.15 8.20
CA GLY A 233 -14.79 14.29 7.90
C GLY A 233 -15.07 14.44 6.39
N PRO A 234 -16.05 15.29 5.99
CA PRO A 234 -16.47 15.42 4.59
C PRO A 234 -15.35 15.79 3.60
N ALA A 235 -14.41 16.64 4.02
CA ALA A 235 -13.26 17.00 3.19
C ALA A 235 -12.31 15.80 2.97
N GLN A 236 -12.10 15.00 4.02
CA GLN A 236 -11.21 13.84 3.97
C GLN A 236 -11.81 12.71 3.13
N THR A 237 -13.10 12.40 3.32
CA THR A 237 -13.77 11.36 2.54
C THR A 237 -13.82 11.71 1.06
N ARG A 238 -14.04 12.98 0.70
CA ARG A 238 -13.98 13.44 -0.69
C ARG A 238 -12.60 13.23 -1.32
N LEU A 239 -11.53 13.65 -0.64
CA LEU A 239 -10.16 13.49 -1.13
C LEU A 239 -9.74 12.02 -1.22
N LEU A 240 -10.17 11.20 -0.26
CA LEU A 240 -9.86 9.77 -0.20
C LEU A 240 -10.82 8.90 -1.04
N ARG A 241 -11.79 9.50 -1.75
CA ARG A 241 -12.81 8.81 -2.55
C ARG A 241 -13.62 7.78 -1.74
N LEU A 242 -13.96 8.14 -0.50
CA LEU A 242 -14.72 7.33 0.44
C LEU A 242 -16.16 7.83 0.63
N GLY A 243 -17.01 6.93 1.13
CA GLY A 243 -18.37 7.28 1.56
C GLY A 243 -18.38 8.18 2.79
N ALA A 244 -19.51 8.87 3.01
CA ALA A 244 -19.71 9.63 4.23
C ALA A 244 -19.71 8.70 5.47
N GLY A 245 -19.06 9.14 6.55
CA GLY A 245 -18.97 8.34 7.78
C GLY A 245 -17.95 7.21 7.74
N SER A 246 -17.15 7.08 6.67
CA SER A 246 -16.09 6.06 6.60
C SER A 246 -15.08 6.21 7.75
N ALA A 247 -14.72 5.07 8.33
CA ALA A 247 -13.69 4.99 9.35
C ALA A 247 -12.29 5.19 8.74
N GLY A 248 -11.42 5.82 9.50
CA GLY A 248 -10.02 5.99 9.17
C GLY A 248 -9.13 5.88 10.40
N LEU A 249 -7.83 5.94 10.15
CA LEU A 249 -6.82 6.03 11.20
C LEU A 249 -6.17 7.39 11.12
N ASN A 250 -6.24 8.14 12.22
CA ASN A 250 -5.41 9.31 12.44
C ASN A 250 -4.11 8.87 13.08
N ILE A 251 -2.99 9.22 12.45
CA ILE A 251 -1.65 8.86 12.89
C ILE A 251 -0.84 10.12 13.03
N GLU A 252 -0.44 10.39 14.26
CA GLU A 252 0.54 11.41 14.57
C GLU A 252 1.90 10.75 14.70
N ARG A 253 2.92 11.30 14.04
CA ARG A 253 4.30 10.87 14.10
C ARG A 253 5.17 12.04 14.49
N ARG A 254 6.04 11.83 15.46
CA ARG A 254 7.18 12.71 15.76
C ARG A 254 8.44 11.91 15.53
N SER A 255 9.31 12.38 14.65
CA SER A 255 10.54 11.67 14.32
C SER A 255 11.75 12.46 14.76
N PHE A 256 12.82 11.75 15.12
CA PHE A 256 13.99 12.27 15.79
C PHE A 256 15.25 11.86 15.04
N LEU A 257 16.25 12.74 15.03
CA LEU A 257 17.62 12.43 14.64
C LEU A 257 18.35 11.66 15.75
N ASP A 258 19.56 11.18 15.46
CA ASP A 258 20.42 10.48 16.44
C ASP A 258 20.81 11.38 17.64
N ASP A 259 20.91 12.69 17.40
CA ASP A 259 21.19 13.71 18.44
C ASP A 259 19.95 14.07 19.29
N GLY A 260 18.79 13.47 19.02
CA GLY A 260 17.55 13.69 19.74
C GLY A 260 16.72 14.88 19.27
N ARG A 261 17.19 15.71 18.32
CA ARG A 261 16.38 16.79 17.73
C ARG A 261 15.19 16.22 16.96
N ILE A 262 14.06 16.92 17.02
CA ILE A 262 12.85 16.56 16.26
C ILE A 262 13.01 17.03 14.82
N VAL A 263 12.95 16.09 13.88
CA VAL A 263 13.08 16.37 12.44
C VAL A 263 11.73 16.56 11.76
N GLU A 264 10.67 15.95 12.28
CA GLU A 264 9.33 16.17 11.75
C GLU A 264 8.26 16.02 12.82
N PHE A 265 7.15 16.73 12.60
CA PHE A 265 5.85 16.40 13.14
C PHE A 265 4.87 16.20 11.98
N THR A 266 4.26 15.02 11.92
CA THR A 266 3.35 14.64 10.85
C THR A 266 2.04 14.14 11.42
N CYS A 267 0.93 14.62 10.85
CA CYS A 267 -0.41 14.10 11.09
C CYS A 267 -0.96 13.53 9.78
N SER A 268 -1.35 12.26 9.79
CA SER A 268 -1.84 11.54 8.63
C SER A 268 -3.22 10.94 8.89
N TRP A 269 -4.09 11.00 7.89
CA TRP A 269 -5.37 10.29 7.88
C TRP A 269 -5.33 9.21 6.81
N TYR A 270 -5.25 7.97 7.28
CA TYR A 270 -5.27 6.78 6.44
C TYR A 270 -6.69 6.24 6.34
N ARG A 271 -7.00 5.65 5.19
CA ARG A 271 -8.26 4.93 5.01
C ARG A 271 -8.26 3.63 5.82
N GLY A 272 -9.34 3.35 6.55
CA GLY A 272 -9.45 2.15 7.39
C GLY A 272 -9.84 0.88 6.63
N ASP A 273 -10.39 1.01 5.42
CA ASP A 273 -10.83 -0.09 4.56
C ASP A 273 -9.66 -0.84 3.91
N ILE A 274 -8.49 -0.19 3.79
CA ILE A 274 -7.33 -0.73 3.08
C ILE A 274 -6.03 -0.72 3.89
N TYR A 275 -6.00 -0.29 5.15
CA TYR A 275 -4.78 -0.33 5.98
C TYR A 275 -4.96 -1.18 7.23
N ASP A 276 -4.00 -2.07 7.45
CA ASP A 276 -3.79 -2.75 8.73
C ASP A 276 -2.50 -2.25 9.37
N PHE A 277 -2.49 -2.13 10.69
CA PHE A 277 -1.26 -1.87 11.46
C PHE A 277 -0.96 -3.06 12.34
N VAL A 278 0.25 -3.59 12.25
CA VAL A 278 0.66 -4.81 12.96
C VAL A 278 1.87 -4.51 13.83
N ALA A 279 1.79 -4.83 15.12
CA ALA A 279 2.93 -4.84 16.03
C ALA A 279 3.19 -6.29 16.45
N GLU A 280 4.45 -6.69 16.44
CA GLU A 280 4.91 -7.88 17.15
C GLU A 280 5.25 -7.46 18.57
N LEU A 281 4.72 -8.17 19.56
CA LEU A 281 4.99 -7.93 20.97
C LEU A 281 5.83 -9.10 21.48
N GLN A 282 6.95 -8.80 22.12
CA GLN A 282 7.77 -9.77 22.83
C GLN A 282 7.64 -9.48 24.33
N SER A 283 7.53 -10.53 25.15
CA SER A 283 7.67 -10.41 26.59
C SER A 283 9.15 -10.26 26.92
N ASP A 284 9.49 -9.31 27.80
CA ASP A 284 10.81 -9.25 28.42
C ASP A 284 11.17 -10.55 29.17
#